data_AF-A0A352S9F0-F1
#
_entry.id   AF-A0A352S9F0-F1
#
_cell.length_a   1.000
_cell.length_b   1.000
_cell.length_c   1.000
_cell.angle_alpha   90.00
_cell.angle_beta   90.00
_cell.angle_gamma   90.00
#
_symmetry.space_group_name_H-M   'P 1'
#
loop_
_entity.id
_entity.type
_entity.pdbx_description
1 polymer ?
#
loop_
_entity_poly.entity_id
_entity_poly.type
_entity_poly.pdbx_seq_one_letter_code
_entity_poly.pdbx_strand_id
1 'polypeptide(L)'
;YSLEHLLGSADFVIGVNSQGLLEAALAGIKPIQVGKAFFGRKGFTLDDLTVSQIVETVNSLPGSYLSLPEYAALEDFFLKALNTWLVPEVEKEGIERLIRILGPLPKAAAVPVKPASKPATASAPKKAPATELLIPDNPVVSRESATTRKLRKFRQNPYAFFRDANSPLLRSVARLIAH
;
A
#
# COMPACT_ATOMS: atom_id res chain seq x y z
N TYR A 1 10.02 7.31 -12.18
CA TYR A 1 10.22 5.95 -11.65
C TYR A 1 9.36 5.79 -10.42
N SER A 2 8.59 4.69 -10.30
CA SER A 2 7.83 4.42 -9.07
C SER A 2 8.79 3.89 -8.00
N LEU A 3 8.51 4.21 -6.74
CA LEU A 3 9.29 3.70 -5.61
C LEU A 3 9.21 2.17 -5.53
N GLU A 4 8.07 1.59 -5.92
CA GLU A 4 7.87 0.14 -6.04
C GLU A 4 8.91 -0.54 -6.94
N HIS A 5 9.21 0.03 -8.12
CA HIS A 5 10.26 -0.52 -9.00
C HIS A 5 11.65 -0.43 -8.38
N LEU A 6 11.93 0.65 -7.63
CA LEU A 6 13.21 0.82 -6.95
C LEU A 6 13.36 -0.22 -5.82
N LEU A 7 12.32 -0.38 -5.01
CA LEU A 7 12.28 -1.36 -3.92
C LEU A 7 12.39 -2.79 -4.43
N GLY A 8 11.73 -3.13 -5.55
CA GLY A 8 11.82 -4.46 -6.16
C GLY A 8 13.21 -4.85 -6.66
N SER A 9 14.15 -3.89 -6.74
CA SER A 9 15.56 -4.12 -7.11
C SER A 9 16.54 -3.95 -5.96
N ALA A 10 16.06 -3.67 -4.74
CA ALA A 10 16.91 -3.36 -3.60
C ALA A 10 16.91 -4.50 -2.58
N ASP A 11 18.10 -4.94 -2.16
CA ASP A 11 18.25 -5.91 -1.07
C ASP A 11 18.28 -5.25 0.31
N PHE A 12 18.66 -3.98 0.36
CA PHE A 12 18.70 -3.16 1.56
C PHE A 12 18.08 -1.80 1.30
N VAL A 13 17.32 -1.31 2.28
CA VAL A 13 16.80 0.06 2.28
C VAL A 13 17.21 0.74 3.57
N ILE A 14 17.96 1.83 3.42
CA ILE A 14 18.51 2.61 4.52
C ILE A 14 17.93 4.03 4.44
N GLY A 15 17.50 4.57 5.56
CA GLY A 15 17.01 5.95 5.61
C GLY A 15 16.95 6.52 7.02
N VAL A 16 16.65 7.81 7.10
CA VAL A 16 16.64 8.52 8.40
C VAL A 16 15.27 8.37 9.07
N ASN A 17 14.23 8.90 8.46
CA ASN A 17 12.86 8.91 9.00
C ASN A 17 11.79 9.07 7.90
N SER A 18 12.14 8.68 6.66
CA SER A 18 11.25 8.81 5.50
C SER A 18 10.09 7.81 5.56
N GLN A 19 8.92 8.22 5.06
CA GLN A 19 7.80 7.31 4.79
C GLN A 19 8.22 6.14 3.87
N GLY A 20 9.21 6.36 2.99
CA GLY A 20 9.72 5.30 2.12
C GLY A 20 10.25 4.06 2.86
N LEU A 21 10.61 4.19 4.14
CA LEU A 21 10.98 3.04 4.99
C LEU A 21 9.76 2.17 5.34
N LEU A 22 8.59 2.76 5.55
CA LEU A 22 7.34 2.00 5.73
C LEU A 22 6.94 1.29 4.44
N GLU A 23 7.14 1.94 3.29
CA GLU A 23 6.86 1.34 1.99
C GLU A 23 7.81 0.18 1.69
N ALA A 24 9.09 0.29 2.08
CA ALA A 24 10.04 -0.82 2.04
C ALA A 24 9.62 -1.99 2.93
N ALA A 25 9.16 -1.71 4.16
CA ALA A 25 8.63 -2.73 5.06
C ALA A 25 7.41 -3.43 4.47
N LEU A 26 6.47 -2.69 3.85
CA LEU A 26 5.33 -3.27 3.16
C LEU A 26 5.73 -4.12 1.95
N ALA A 27 6.82 -3.78 1.27
CA ALA A 27 7.43 -4.58 0.21
C ALA A 27 8.22 -5.80 0.72
N GLY A 28 8.27 -6.02 2.05
CA GLY A 28 8.94 -7.15 2.67
C GLY A 28 10.41 -6.92 3.02
N ILE A 29 10.95 -5.73 2.77
CA ILE A 29 12.33 -5.37 3.11
C ILE A 29 12.34 -4.80 4.54
N LYS A 30 13.16 -5.38 5.43
CA LYS A 30 13.36 -4.87 6.78
C LYS A 30 14.20 -3.58 6.71
N PRO A 31 13.65 -2.40 7.01
CA PRO A 31 14.35 -1.13 6.79
C PRO A 31 15.41 -0.89 7.86
N ILE A 32 16.56 -0.34 7.47
CA ILE A 32 17.58 0.17 8.38
C ILE A 32 17.32 1.65 8.62
N GLN A 33 17.01 1.99 9.86
CA GLN A 33 16.66 3.34 10.28
C GLN A 33 17.83 3.97 11.05
N VAL A 34 18.35 5.07 10.51
CA VAL A 34 19.45 5.84 11.14
C VAL A 34 18.90 6.97 12.02
N GLY A 35 17.68 7.42 11.78
CA GLY A 35 17.00 8.44 12.58
C GLY A 35 16.06 7.86 13.64
N LYS A 36 15.22 8.73 14.19
CA LYS A 36 14.13 8.35 15.11
C LYS A 36 12.80 8.60 14.42
N ALA A 37 12.32 7.62 13.64
CA ALA A 37 10.98 7.72 13.06
C ALA A 37 9.93 7.28 14.10
N PHE A 38 8.68 7.74 13.93
CA PHE A 38 7.57 7.39 14.82
C PHE A 38 7.22 5.89 14.79
N PHE A 39 7.60 5.21 13.69
CA PHE A 39 7.43 3.77 13.48
C PHE A 39 8.67 2.95 13.84
N GLY A 40 9.75 3.58 14.31
CA GLY A 40 10.96 2.89 14.73
C GLY A 40 10.75 2.08 16.01
N ARG A 41 11.60 1.07 16.23
CA ARG A 41 11.59 0.16 17.39
C ARG A 41 10.25 -0.55 17.60
N LYS A 42 9.51 -0.80 16.53
CA LYS A 42 8.22 -1.54 16.56
C LYS A 42 8.36 -3.01 16.19
N GLY A 43 9.58 -3.50 16.04
CA GLY A 43 9.88 -4.91 15.76
C GLY A 43 10.05 -5.25 14.28
N PHE A 44 9.79 -4.32 13.36
CA PHE A 44 9.96 -4.52 11.93
C PHE A 44 11.04 -3.64 11.29
N THR A 45 11.80 -2.90 12.11
CA THR A 45 12.89 -2.02 11.68
C THR A 45 14.21 -2.46 12.33
N LEU A 46 15.33 -2.17 11.68
CA LEU A 46 16.67 -2.20 12.28
C LEU A 46 17.01 -0.78 12.72
N ASP A 47 16.93 -0.53 14.02
CA ASP A 47 17.14 0.79 14.62
C ASP A 47 18.49 0.88 15.36
N ASP A 48 18.91 2.11 15.66
CA ASP A 48 20.03 2.43 16.57
C ASP A 48 21.39 1.81 16.20
N LEU A 49 21.57 1.47 14.93
CA LEU A 49 22.85 1.00 14.42
C LEU A 49 23.81 2.16 14.22
N THR A 50 25.06 1.97 14.64
CA THR A 50 26.18 2.82 14.24
C THR A 50 26.50 2.61 12.76
N VAL A 51 27.16 3.58 12.12
CA VAL A 51 27.57 3.46 10.71
C VAL A 51 28.39 2.19 10.47
N SER A 52 29.29 1.84 11.38
CA SER A 52 30.10 0.62 11.28
C SER A 52 29.25 -0.64 11.29
N GLN A 53 28.24 -0.72 12.16
CA GLN A 53 27.32 -1.85 12.22
C GLN A 53 26.43 -1.95 10.97
N ILE A 54 26.04 -0.81 10.38
CA ILE A 54 25.30 -0.80 9.10
C ILE A 54 26.17 -1.39 8.00
N VAL A 55 27.42 -0.95 7.89
CA VAL A 55 28.37 -1.46 6.89
C VAL A 55 28.62 -2.96 7.08
N GLU A 56 28.80 -3.40 8.33
CA GLU A 56 28.94 -4.82 8.64
C GLU A 56 27.70 -5.63 8.25
N THR A 57 26.51 -5.12 8.55
CA THR A 57 25.23 -5.77 8.21
C THR A 57 25.07 -5.93 6.70
N VAL A 58 25.34 -4.86 5.94
CA VAL A 58 25.22 -4.87 4.46
C VAL A 58 26.23 -5.81 3.82
N ASN A 59 27.44 -5.91 4.37
CA ASN A 59 28.48 -6.78 3.82
C ASN A 59 28.35 -8.26 4.24
N SER A 60 27.67 -8.55 5.36
CA SER A 60 27.54 -9.90 5.91
C SER A 60 26.26 -10.62 5.48
N LEU A 61 25.22 -9.89 5.08
CA LEU A 61 23.93 -10.44 4.70
C LEU A 61 23.66 -10.26 3.20
N PRO A 62 22.93 -11.20 2.56
CA PRO A 62 22.51 -11.05 1.17
C PRO A 62 21.41 -10.00 0.99
N GLY A 63 20.72 -9.62 2.07
CA GLY A 63 19.63 -8.66 2.08
C GLY A 63 19.02 -8.52 3.47
N SER A 64 18.15 -7.54 3.64
CA SER A 64 17.42 -7.28 4.89
C SER A 64 15.94 -7.46 4.63
N TYR A 65 15.40 -8.63 4.96
CA TYR A 65 13.99 -8.97 4.72
C TYR A 65 13.24 -9.20 6.03
N LEU A 66 11.94 -8.92 6.03
CA LEU A 66 11.08 -9.20 7.17
C LEU A 66 10.81 -10.70 7.30
N SER A 67 11.03 -11.24 8.49
CA SER A 67 10.50 -12.54 8.88
C SER A 67 8.99 -12.44 9.19
N LEU A 68 8.31 -13.60 9.27
CA LEU A 68 6.87 -13.63 9.58
C LEU A 68 6.51 -12.92 10.91
N PRO A 69 7.24 -13.10 12.03
CA PRO A 69 6.95 -12.36 13.25
C PRO A 69 7.13 -10.85 13.12
N GLU A 70 8.11 -10.40 12.33
CA GLU A 70 8.36 -8.98 12.09
C GLU A 70 7.29 -8.38 11.17
N TYR A 71 6.79 -9.16 10.21
CA TYR A 71 5.64 -8.78 9.40
C TYR A 71 4.37 -8.66 10.26
N ALA A 72 4.15 -9.57 11.21
CA ALA A 72 3.06 -9.45 12.17
C ALA A 72 3.20 -8.19 13.04
N ALA A 73 4.44 -7.80 13.40
CA ALA A 73 4.70 -6.56 14.13
C ALA A 73 4.41 -5.30 13.29
N LEU A 74 4.68 -5.35 11.98
CA LEU A 74 4.30 -4.31 11.02
C LEU A 74 2.78 -4.18 10.93
N GLU A 75 2.06 -5.30 10.83
CA GLU A 75 0.60 -5.32 10.80
C GLU A 75 0.01 -4.74 12.09
N ASP A 76 0.49 -5.20 13.25
CA ASP A 76 0.05 -4.69 14.57
C ASP A 76 0.29 -3.18 14.70
N PHE A 77 1.43 -2.69 14.20
CA PHE A 77 1.70 -1.26 14.16
C PHE A 77 0.68 -0.50 13.31
N PHE A 78 0.38 -0.97 12.09
CA PHE A 78 -0.62 -0.31 11.24
C PHE A 78 -2.02 -0.39 11.83
N LEU A 79 -2.42 -1.53 12.43
CA LEU A 79 -3.70 -1.67 13.10
C LEU A 79 -3.84 -0.67 14.24
N LYS A 80 -2.81 -0.54 15.09
CA LYS A 80 -2.80 0.45 16.18
C LYS A 80 -2.84 1.87 15.64
N ALA A 81 -2.01 2.19 14.65
CA ALA A 81 -1.98 3.51 14.04
C ALA A 81 -3.37 3.84 13.46
N LEU A 82 -3.92 2.98 12.60
CA LEU A 82 -5.22 3.19 11.98
C LEU A 82 -6.34 3.30 13.03
N ASN A 83 -6.34 2.47 14.07
CA ASN A 83 -7.32 2.61 15.15
C ASN A 83 -7.19 3.96 15.85
N THR A 84 -5.98 4.39 16.20
CA THR A 84 -5.75 5.70 16.83
C THR A 84 -6.18 6.87 15.94
N TRP A 85 -5.91 6.79 14.63
CA TRP A 85 -6.16 7.90 13.70
C TRP A 85 -7.58 7.91 13.11
N LEU A 86 -8.23 6.75 13.00
CA LEU A 86 -9.56 6.61 12.38
C LEU A 86 -10.70 6.50 13.38
N VAL A 87 -10.46 5.91 14.56
CA VAL A 87 -11.49 5.71 15.60
C VAL A 87 -11.24 6.72 16.72
N PRO A 88 -11.97 7.85 16.79
CA PRO A 88 -11.99 8.70 17.97
C PRO A 88 -12.31 7.87 19.23
N GLU A 89 -11.73 8.27 20.37
CA GLU A 89 -11.89 7.59 21.68
C GLU A 89 -13.36 7.36 22.07
N VAL A 90 -14.28 8.15 21.51
CA VAL A 90 -15.73 7.93 21.62
C VAL A 90 -16.18 6.95 20.53
N GLU A 91 -16.26 5.69 20.92
CA GLU A 91 -16.55 4.51 20.09
C GLU A 91 -17.74 4.69 19.11
N LYS A 92 -18.80 5.39 19.54
CA LYS A 92 -20.01 5.63 18.73
C LYS A 92 -19.77 6.57 17.54
N GLU A 93 -19.01 7.64 17.73
CA GLU A 93 -18.72 8.60 16.65
C GLU A 93 -17.68 8.04 15.67
N GLY A 94 -16.79 7.17 16.15
CA GLY A 94 -15.75 6.57 15.33
C GLY A 94 -16.27 5.54 14.33
N ILE A 95 -17.24 4.72 14.74
CA ILE A 95 -17.89 3.75 13.84
C ILE A 95 -18.64 4.47 12.71
N GLU A 96 -19.42 5.50 13.03
CA GLU A 96 -20.13 6.29 12.01
C GLU A 96 -19.16 6.97 11.03
N ARG A 97 -18.05 7.51 11.53
CA ARG A 97 -17.00 8.11 10.71
C ARG A 97 -16.32 7.09 9.80
N LEU A 98 -16.02 5.89 10.30
CA LEU A 98 -15.44 4.80 9.52
C LEU A 98 -16.40 4.36 8.40
N ILE A 99 -17.69 4.15 8.69
CA ILE A 99 -18.71 3.83 7.69
C ILE A 99 -18.77 4.90 6.61
N ARG A 100 -18.64 6.17 6.99
CA ARG A 100 -18.63 7.31 6.05
C ARG A 100 -17.38 7.37 5.17
N ILE A 101 -16.20 7.05 5.70
CA ILE A 101 -14.91 7.13 4.98
C ILE A 101 -14.68 5.90 4.10
N LEU A 102 -14.91 4.71 4.65
CA LEU A 102 -14.63 3.42 3.97
C LEU A 102 -15.82 2.94 3.13
N GLY A 103 -17.01 3.49 3.37
CA GLY A 103 -18.25 3.04 2.75
C GLY A 103 -18.67 1.64 3.23
N PRO A 104 -19.85 1.17 2.83
CA PRO A 104 -20.18 -0.23 2.98
C PRO A 104 -19.18 -1.06 2.16
N LEU A 105 -18.33 -1.82 2.84
CA LEU A 105 -17.46 -2.80 2.20
C LEU A 105 -18.36 -3.69 1.31
N PRO A 106 -18.05 -3.86 0.02
CA PRO A 106 -18.82 -4.74 -0.83
C PRO A 106 -18.78 -6.12 -0.18
N LYS A 107 -19.95 -6.59 0.29
CA LYS A 107 -20.07 -7.97 0.78
C LYS A 107 -19.62 -8.85 -0.38
N ALA A 108 -18.49 -9.54 -0.20
CA ALA A 108 -18.07 -10.54 -1.16
C ALA A 108 -19.28 -11.46 -1.37
N ALA A 109 -19.74 -11.55 -2.63
CA ALA A 109 -20.85 -12.43 -2.94
C ALA A 109 -20.44 -13.83 -2.46
N ALA A 110 -21.23 -14.40 -1.55
CA ALA A 110 -21.01 -15.76 -1.12
C ALA A 110 -21.13 -16.62 -2.36
N VAL A 111 -19.99 -17.03 -2.93
CA VAL A 111 -20.00 -17.97 -4.03
C VAL A 111 -20.66 -19.21 -3.46
N PRO A 112 -21.79 -19.66 -4.02
CA PRO A 112 -22.42 -20.87 -3.53
C PRO A 112 -21.40 -21.99 -3.66
N VAL A 113 -20.91 -22.48 -2.52
CA VAL A 113 -20.10 -23.68 -2.46
C VAL A 113 -21.01 -24.79 -2.94
N LYS A 114 -20.83 -25.16 -4.21
CA LYS A 114 -21.48 -26.32 -4.80
C LYS A 114 -21.16 -27.50 -3.87
N PRO A 115 -22.15 -28.19 -3.28
CA PRO A 115 -21.86 -29.27 -2.35
C PRO A 115 -21.02 -30.32 -3.06
N ALA A 116 -19.81 -30.55 -2.53
CA ALA A 116 -18.90 -31.57 -3.00
C ALA A 116 -19.64 -32.92 -2.95
N SER A 117 -19.84 -33.53 -4.12
CA SER A 117 -20.31 -34.90 -4.21
C SER A 117 -19.35 -35.82 -3.44
N LYS A 118 -19.93 -36.73 -2.64
CA LYS A 118 -19.21 -37.75 -1.86
C LYS A 118 -18.22 -38.56 -2.73
N PRO A 119 -17.13 -39.07 -2.13
CA PRO A 119 -16.05 -39.73 -2.84
C PRO A 119 -16.46 -41.11 -3.34
N ALA A 120 -16.33 -41.34 -4.66
CA ALA A 120 -16.35 -42.66 -5.25
C ALA A 120 -14.91 -43.18 -5.36
N THR A 121 -14.66 -44.25 -4.59
CA THR A 121 -13.67 -45.32 -4.73
C THR A 121 -12.62 -45.26 -5.86
N ALA A 122 -11.38 -45.38 -5.39
CA ALA A 122 -10.12 -45.71 -6.05
C ALA A 122 -10.18 -46.44 -7.40
N SER A 123 -9.46 -45.88 -8.39
CA SER A 123 -8.63 -46.66 -9.30
C SER A 123 -7.39 -45.84 -9.71
N ALA A 124 -6.21 -46.45 -9.61
CA ALA A 124 -4.92 -45.92 -10.05
C ALA A 124 -4.50 -46.61 -11.37
N PRO A 125 -3.37 -46.26 -12.01
CA PRO A 125 -3.04 -44.98 -12.64
C PRO A 125 -2.72 -45.17 -14.14
N LYS A 126 -2.95 -44.16 -14.99
CA LYS A 126 -2.37 -44.10 -16.34
C LYS A 126 -1.70 -42.75 -16.61
N LYS A 127 -0.56 -42.84 -17.30
CA LYS A 127 0.51 -41.87 -17.53
C LYS A 127 0.07 -40.51 -18.10
N ALA A 128 0.89 -39.50 -17.77
CA ALA A 128 0.84 -38.08 -18.13
C ALA A 128 0.79 -37.78 -19.65
N PRO A 129 0.43 -36.54 -20.03
CA PRO A 129 1.48 -35.54 -20.24
C PRO A 129 1.17 -34.14 -19.67
N ALA A 130 2.23 -33.34 -19.57
CA ALA A 130 2.31 -32.00 -19.00
C ALA A 130 1.24 -31.03 -19.52
N THR A 131 0.58 -30.32 -18.60
CA THR A 131 -0.25 -29.15 -18.91
C THR A 131 0.35 -27.93 -18.23
N GLU A 132 0.76 -27.02 -19.10
CA GLU A 132 1.27 -25.67 -18.90
C GLU A 132 0.32 -24.84 -18.04
N LEU A 133 0.83 -24.28 -16.93
CA LEU A 133 0.10 -23.34 -16.08
C LEU A 133 0.05 -21.97 -16.78
N LEU A 134 -1.05 -21.70 -17.48
CA LEU A 134 -1.40 -20.36 -17.93
C LEU A 134 -1.80 -19.50 -16.71
N ILE A 135 -0.94 -18.54 -16.38
CA ILE A 135 -1.25 -17.40 -15.52
C ILE A 135 -2.16 -16.46 -16.32
N PRO A 136 -3.36 -16.08 -15.84
CA PRO A 136 -4.10 -15.00 -16.48
C PRO A 136 -3.48 -13.65 -16.08
N ASP A 137 -2.84 -13.00 -17.04
CA ASP A 137 -2.45 -11.59 -16.99
C ASP A 137 -3.66 -10.65 -16.96
N ASN A 138 -3.46 -9.53 -16.25
CA ASN A 138 -4.21 -8.26 -16.17
C ASN A 138 -5.37 -8.11 -15.17
N PRO A 139 -5.25 -7.15 -14.23
CA PRO A 139 -6.38 -6.36 -13.78
C PRO A 139 -6.62 -5.15 -14.71
N VAL A 140 -7.90 -4.96 -15.03
CA VAL A 140 -8.46 -3.89 -15.85
C VAL A 140 -8.09 -2.51 -15.29
N VAL A 141 -7.29 -1.75 -16.05
CA VAL A 141 -7.09 -0.31 -15.81
C VAL A 141 -8.38 0.44 -16.15
N SER A 142 -9.11 0.88 -15.12
CA SER A 142 -10.27 1.76 -15.29
C SER A 142 -9.82 3.11 -15.86
N ARG A 143 -10.22 3.42 -17.10
CA ARG A 143 -10.02 4.73 -17.72
C ARG A 143 -10.82 5.78 -16.96
N GLU A 144 -10.20 6.50 -16.04
CA GLU A 144 -10.79 7.71 -15.46
C GLU A 144 -11.17 8.69 -16.58
N SER A 145 -12.43 9.10 -16.63
CA SER A 145 -12.92 10.06 -17.61
C SER A 145 -12.22 11.41 -17.44
N ALA A 146 -12.07 12.16 -18.54
CA ALA A 146 -11.47 13.49 -18.50
C ALA A 146 -12.20 14.46 -17.55
N THR A 147 -13.47 14.17 -17.22
CA THR A 147 -14.30 14.93 -16.28
C THR A 147 -13.89 14.75 -14.83
N THR A 148 -13.58 13.51 -14.39
CA THR A 148 -13.16 13.25 -12.99
C THR A 148 -11.78 13.85 -12.72
N ARG A 149 -10.87 13.81 -13.71
CA ARG A 149 -9.56 14.45 -13.63
C ARG A 149 -9.65 15.97 -13.50
N LYS A 150 -10.56 16.61 -14.23
CA LYS A 150 -10.79 18.07 -14.15
C LYS A 150 -11.37 18.46 -12.79
N LEU A 151 -12.34 17.71 -12.28
CA LEU A 151 -12.95 17.96 -10.98
C LEU A 151 -11.93 17.82 -9.83
N ARG A 152 -11.04 16.82 -9.92
CA ARG A 152 -9.95 16.62 -8.95
C ARG A 152 -8.97 17.79 -8.94
N LYS A 153 -8.56 18.28 -10.12
CA LYS A 153 -7.68 19.45 -10.24
C LYS A 153 -8.31 20.72 -9.67
N PHE A 154 -9.60 20.94 -9.96
CA PHE A 154 -10.34 22.08 -9.40
C PHE A 154 -10.38 22.03 -7.87
N ARG A 155 -10.61 20.85 -7.28
CA ARG A 155 -10.70 20.70 -5.82
C ARG A 155 -9.34 20.85 -5.11
N GLN A 156 -8.26 20.40 -5.74
CA GLN A 156 -6.92 20.44 -5.14
C GLN A 156 -6.25 21.80 -5.31
N ASN A 157 -6.44 22.46 -6.45
CA ASN A 157 -5.87 23.77 -6.71
C ASN A 157 -6.77 24.56 -7.67
N PRO A 158 -7.80 25.26 -7.15
CA PRO A 158 -8.75 25.98 -7.97
C PRO A 158 -8.06 27.07 -8.81
N TYR A 159 -7.04 27.72 -8.26
CA TYR A 159 -6.28 28.76 -8.97
C TYR A 159 -5.53 28.22 -10.20
N ALA A 160 -4.74 27.15 -10.04
CA ALA A 160 -4.05 26.52 -11.16
C ALA A 160 -5.02 25.94 -12.19
N PHE A 161 -6.16 25.42 -11.74
CA PHE A 161 -7.21 24.92 -12.63
C PHE A 161 -7.78 26.01 -13.55
N PHE A 162 -8.10 27.18 -13.02
CA PHE A 162 -8.64 28.29 -13.82
C PHE A 162 -7.58 28.94 -14.72
N ARG A 163 -6.31 28.96 -14.28
CA ARG A 163 -5.20 29.47 -15.09
C ARG A 163 -4.95 28.62 -16.34
N ASP A 164 -5.05 27.29 -16.18
CA ASP A 164 -4.77 26.33 -17.25
C ASP A 164 -6.01 26.02 -18.12
N ALA A 165 -7.12 26.75 -17.94
CA ALA A 165 -8.34 26.57 -18.72
C ALA A 165 -8.22 27.18 -20.14
N ASN A 166 -8.63 26.43 -21.17
CA ASN A 166 -8.62 26.91 -22.56
C ASN A 166 -9.55 28.12 -22.79
N SER A 167 -10.60 28.28 -21.98
CA SER A 167 -11.54 29.40 -22.07
C SER A 167 -10.95 30.70 -21.51
N PRO A 168 -11.03 31.84 -22.23
CA PRO A 168 -10.56 33.14 -21.74
C PRO A 168 -11.38 33.66 -20.53
N LEU A 169 -12.68 33.33 -20.47
CA LEU A 169 -13.55 33.71 -19.34
C LEU A 169 -13.17 32.97 -18.04
N LEU A 170 -12.75 31.71 -18.15
CA LEU A 170 -12.29 30.95 -16.98
C LEU A 170 -10.92 31.45 -16.49
N ARG A 171 -10.08 31.95 -17.40
CA ARG A 171 -8.79 32.58 -17.05
C ARG A 171 -8.95 33.92 -16.32
N SER A 172 -10.01 34.69 -16.59
CA SER A 172 -10.29 35.91 -15.81
C SER A 172 -10.71 35.60 -14.37
N VAL A 173 -11.37 34.47 -14.13
CA VAL A 173 -11.72 34.02 -12.76
C VAL A 173 -10.45 33.72 -11.95
N ALA A 174 -9.40 33.17 -12.56
CA ALA A 174 -8.11 32.98 -11.88
C ALA A 174 -7.53 34.29 -11.35
N ARG A 175 -7.67 35.40 -12.10
CA ARG A 175 -7.18 36.72 -11.69
C ARG A 175 -8.00 37.31 -10.54
N LEU A 176 -9.28 36.96 -10.44
CA LEU A 176 -10.17 37.40 -9.37
C LEU A 176 -9.92 36.66 -8.05
N ILE A 177 -9.48 35.39 -8.13
CA ILE A 177 -9.16 34.54 -6.96
C ILE A 177 -7.76 34.83 -6.39
N ALA A 178 -6.89 35.53 -7.14
CA ALA A 178 -5.53 35.87 -6.71
C ALA A 178 -5.41 37.15 -5.87
N HIS A 179 -6.53 37.85 -5.65
CA HIS A 179 -6.66 39.00 -4.76
C HIS A 179 -7.49 38.61 -3.54
#